data_AF-A0A9P8JIE9-F1
#
_entry.id   AF-A0A9P8JIE9-F1
#
_cell.length_a   1.000
_cell.length_b   1.000
_cell.length_c   1.000
_cell.angle_alpha   90.00
_cell.angle_beta   90.00
_cell.angle_gamma   90.00
#
_symmetry.space_group_name_H-M   'P 1'
#
loop_
_entity.id
_entity.type
_entity.pdbx_description
1 polymer ?
#
loop_
_entity_poly.entity_id
_entity_poly.type
_entity_poly.pdbx_seq_one_letter_code
_entity_poly.pdbx_strand_id
1 'polypeptide(L)'
;HAVSVIVAADEKKDMYVKDIVTKCVQGFEYGEEGYLSKLAALSQLMLLSAKDTEDEHDNILEIAIQKVLLQVRTKAKSDDVEWQEEPDEECEAKIWALKILANRLRSYAMSVPDSEIESVVTELALPVFKLLNRVVDKDGELSKTQGETPKPHRARLRLNAAILLLKLCSAHKRFDALMEPKNFNRLIVIAQDPLPEIRSAFVDAIKKYLGQGRLPQRFYTLVFVYAFEPNAVIKNPALTWLKGRAAAFAKTNETVMETTFARFISLLAHHPDFSTEAENLQDFVDYMMFYLKAVATPANIALIYHIAQRMKSVRDGIDESKSENLYCLSDIAQAVIHRYQELQGWSLSVYSGKPRLPAGLFAPLPNHAVAQEIADKQYVPEKLMENIEDLVRDRLRTKKRKSESTNTQAKKRARASEGKSSKTTTKKAKSVKTPKKRRASNATASVPASEVRRSSRKSGAKSYLEQSDSEEEADGFDDAEEDDSNNEESDAEDQEMDDAEEQESEQAEAASDEAEREAVEPEEPQEEVEAPAPEAPQTRRSGRAGAKGKKAPPAAAPKRSSRRKKNGVASDSELSDAPSDME
;
A
#
# COMPACT_ATOMS: atom_id res chain seq x y z
N HIS A 1 -18.12 -18.64 2.26
CA HIS A 1 -18.51 -19.90 1.60
C HIS A 1 -20.02 -20.11 1.51
N ALA A 2 -20.76 -20.47 2.57
CA ALA A 2 -22.18 -20.84 2.45
C ALA A 2 -23.05 -19.76 1.78
N VAL A 3 -22.96 -18.51 2.23
CA VAL A 3 -23.61 -17.35 1.57
C VAL A 3 -23.18 -17.22 0.11
N SER A 4 -21.89 -17.40 -0.19
CA SER A 4 -21.33 -17.32 -1.55
C SER A 4 -21.96 -18.35 -2.50
N VAL A 5 -22.18 -19.59 -2.02
CA VAL A 5 -22.84 -20.66 -2.78
C VAL A 5 -24.34 -20.35 -3.00
N ILE A 6 -25.00 -19.76 -2.01
CA ILE A 6 -26.42 -19.40 -2.09
C ILE A 6 -26.65 -18.23 -3.07
N VAL A 7 -25.79 -17.20 -3.06
CA VAL A 7 -25.91 -16.07 -4.00
C VAL A 7 -25.57 -16.47 -5.43
N ALA A 8 -24.67 -17.44 -5.63
CA ALA A 8 -24.37 -18.01 -6.94
C ALA A 8 -25.47 -18.97 -7.48
N ALA A 9 -26.47 -19.34 -6.67
CA ALA A 9 -27.60 -20.19 -7.10
C ALA A 9 -28.72 -19.31 -7.70
N ASP A 10 -28.57 -19.00 -8.99
CA ASP A 10 -29.12 -17.80 -9.62
C ASP A 10 -30.67 -17.65 -9.54
N GLU A 11 -31.44 -18.73 -9.64
CA GLU A 11 -32.90 -18.69 -9.79
C GLU A 11 -33.67 -17.98 -8.64
N LYS A 12 -33.11 -17.92 -7.43
CA LYS A 12 -33.81 -17.39 -6.23
C LYS A 12 -32.90 -16.63 -5.26
N LYS A 13 -31.73 -16.16 -5.70
CA LYS A 13 -30.73 -15.52 -4.84
C LYS A 13 -31.32 -14.37 -4.00
N ASP A 14 -32.09 -13.47 -4.61
CA ASP A 14 -32.68 -12.28 -3.97
C ASP A 14 -33.53 -12.66 -2.74
N MET A 15 -34.36 -13.70 -2.87
CA MET A 15 -35.22 -14.21 -1.79
C MET A 15 -34.39 -14.74 -0.62
N TYR A 16 -33.32 -15.49 -0.91
CA TYR A 16 -32.43 -16.00 0.13
C TYR A 16 -31.54 -14.90 0.73
N VAL A 17 -31.09 -13.92 -0.06
CA VAL A 17 -30.36 -12.74 0.44
C VAL A 17 -31.21 -11.98 1.45
N LYS A 18 -32.48 -11.68 1.11
CA LYS A 18 -33.40 -11.00 2.02
C LYS A 18 -33.71 -11.81 3.29
N ASP A 19 -33.94 -13.11 3.17
CA ASP A 19 -34.13 -13.99 4.34
C ASP A 19 -32.89 -14.05 5.26
N ILE A 20 -31.68 -14.14 4.68
CA ILE A 20 -30.42 -14.21 5.44
C ILE A 20 -30.10 -12.87 6.10
N VAL A 21 -30.19 -11.74 5.40
CA VAL A 21 -29.87 -10.41 5.98
C VAL A 21 -30.83 -10.09 7.11
N THR A 22 -32.13 -10.27 6.93
CA THR A 22 -33.14 -10.02 7.97
C THR A 22 -32.92 -10.92 9.19
N LYS A 23 -32.52 -12.19 9.02
CA LYS A 23 -32.15 -13.09 10.14
C LYS A 23 -30.81 -12.73 10.82
N CYS A 24 -29.89 -12.09 10.11
CA CYS A 24 -28.63 -11.61 10.69
C CYS A 24 -28.78 -10.27 11.43
N VAL A 25 -29.79 -9.47 11.06
CA VAL A 25 -30.06 -8.14 11.62
C VAL A 25 -31.09 -8.16 12.75
N GLN A 26 -32.23 -8.84 12.55
CA GLN A 26 -33.33 -8.83 13.53
C GLN A 26 -32.90 -9.51 14.83
N GLY A 27 -33.02 -8.75 15.93
CA GLY A 27 -32.63 -9.23 17.25
C GLY A 27 -31.12 -9.46 17.43
N PHE A 28 -30.25 -8.86 16.61
CA PHE A 28 -28.80 -8.99 16.77
C PHE A 28 -28.33 -8.52 18.16
N GLU A 29 -27.80 -9.44 18.94
CA GLU A 29 -27.20 -9.19 20.25
C GLU A 29 -25.73 -9.62 20.24
N TYR A 30 -24.82 -8.72 20.66
CA TYR A 30 -23.39 -9.04 20.69
C TYR A 30 -23.11 -10.12 21.75
N GLY A 31 -22.47 -11.21 21.34
CA GLY A 31 -22.19 -12.36 22.20
C GLY A 31 -23.30 -13.42 22.24
N GLU A 32 -24.35 -13.32 21.41
CA GLU A 32 -25.32 -14.41 21.20
C GLU A 32 -24.70 -15.60 20.44
N GLU A 33 -25.34 -16.76 20.49
CA GLU A 33 -24.86 -17.94 19.75
C GLU A 33 -24.81 -17.67 18.24
N GLY A 34 -23.61 -17.81 17.65
CA GLY A 34 -23.38 -17.57 16.22
C GLY A 34 -23.29 -16.10 15.80
N TYR A 35 -23.13 -15.14 16.72
CA TYR A 35 -23.03 -13.71 16.37
C TYR A 35 -21.89 -13.40 15.37
N LEU A 36 -20.75 -14.08 15.50
CA LEU A 36 -19.64 -14.01 14.53
C LEU A 36 -20.07 -14.49 13.14
N SER A 37 -20.80 -15.60 13.06
CA SER A 37 -21.36 -16.13 11.82
C SER A 37 -22.37 -15.17 11.19
N LYS A 38 -23.17 -14.45 11.98
CA LYS A 38 -24.04 -13.36 11.49
C LYS A 38 -23.19 -12.23 10.89
N LEU A 39 -22.14 -11.77 11.57
CA LEU A 39 -21.24 -10.71 11.07
C LEU A 39 -20.49 -11.13 9.79
N ALA A 40 -20.01 -12.37 9.72
CA ALA A 40 -19.36 -12.92 8.53
C ALA A 40 -20.34 -13.07 7.35
N ALA A 41 -21.59 -13.50 7.63
CA ALA A 41 -22.65 -13.58 6.62
C ALA A 41 -23.01 -12.19 6.07
N LEU A 42 -23.22 -11.19 6.93
CA LEU A 42 -23.40 -9.80 6.53
C LEU A 42 -22.21 -9.31 5.71
N SER A 43 -20.98 -9.59 6.15
CA SER A 43 -19.76 -9.19 5.43
C SER A 43 -19.69 -9.79 4.02
N GLN A 44 -20.21 -10.99 3.80
CA GLN A 44 -20.26 -11.63 2.48
C GLN A 44 -21.43 -11.12 1.63
N LEU A 45 -22.61 -10.89 2.22
CA LEU A 45 -23.77 -10.31 1.53
C LEU A 45 -23.44 -8.90 1.03
N MET A 46 -22.81 -8.06 1.86
CA MET A 46 -22.35 -6.73 1.48
C MET A 46 -21.27 -6.74 0.39
N LEU A 47 -20.67 -7.89 0.05
CA LEU A 47 -19.74 -8.01 -1.09
C LEU A 47 -20.45 -8.44 -2.38
N LEU A 48 -21.37 -9.40 -2.29
CA LEU A 48 -21.98 -10.05 -3.47
C LEU A 48 -23.31 -9.40 -3.91
N SER A 49 -24.06 -8.86 -2.95
CA SER A 49 -25.46 -8.43 -3.10
C SER A 49 -25.73 -7.17 -2.25
N ALA A 50 -24.86 -6.17 -2.33
CA ALA A 50 -25.08 -4.92 -1.59
C ALA A 50 -26.37 -4.21 -2.01
N LYS A 51 -26.74 -4.27 -3.30
CA LYS A 51 -28.01 -3.68 -3.79
C LYS A 51 -29.24 -4.38 -3.21
N ASP A 52 -29.19 -5.71 -3.10
CA ASP A 52 -30.33 -6.53 -2.68
C ASP A 52 -30.58 -6.49 -1.15
N THR A 53 -29.63 -5.91 -0.40
CA THR A 53 -29.68 -5.71 1.06
C THR A 53 -30.00 -4.27 1.48
N GLU A 54 -30.30 -3.38 0.52
CA GLU A 54 -30.44 -1.93 0.74
C GLU A 54 -31.47 -1.54 1.83
N ASP A 55 -32.58 -2.28 1.90
CA ASP A 55 -33.64 -2.13 2.94
C ASP A 55 -33.10 -2.22 4.38
N GLU A 56 -31.97 -2.89 4.60
CA GLU A 56 -31.39 -3.18 5.92
C GLU A 56 -30.04 -2.46 6.16
N HIS A 57 -29.57 -1.62 5.23
CA HIS A 57 -28.22 -1.03 5.30
C HIS A 57 -27.95 -0.20 6.55
N ASP A 58 -28.90 0.61 7.01
CA ASP A 58 -28.73 1.41 8.22
C ASP A 58 -28.62 0.52 9.48
N ASN A 59 -29.38 -0.58 9.53
CA ASN A 59 -29.30 -1.55 10.62
C ASN A 59 -27.96 -2.31 10.61
N ILE A 60 -27.45 -2.67 9.43
CA ILE A 60 -26.11 -3.28 9.25
C ILE A 60 -25.00 -2.30 9.68
N LEU A 61 -25.13 -1.01 9.35
CA LEU A 61 -24.20 0.03 9.77
C LEU A 61 -24.27 0.28 11.29
N GLU A 62 -25.45 0.25 11.90
CA GLU A 62 -25.61 0.30 13.36
C GLU A 62 -24.91 -0.90 14.04
N ILE A 63 -25.11 -2.11 13.52
CA ILE A 63 -24.44 -3.32 14.01
C ILE A 63 -22.91 -3.18 13.88
N ALA A 64 -22.40 -2.94 12.68
CA ALA A 64 -20.97 -2.89 12.42
C ALA A 64 -20.27 -1.74 13.17
N ILE A 65 -20.81 -0.53 13.13
CA ILE A 65 -20.16 0.65 13.71
C ILE A 65 -20.48 0.78 15.20
N GLN A 66 -21.77 0.85 15.56
CA GLN A 66 -22.18 1.20 16.92
C GLN A 66 -22.14 0.01 17.88
N LYS A 67 -22.57 -1.19 17.46
CA LYS A 67 -22.58 -2.38 18.34
C LYS A 67 -21.25 -3.13 18.37
N VAL A 68 -20.41 -3.02 17.33
CA VAL A 68 -19.13 -3.74 17.23
C VAL A 68 -17.91 -2.81 17.28
N LEU A 69 -17.62 -2.02 16.25
CA LEU A 69 -16.33 -1.32 16.09
C LEU A 69 -16.03 -0.31 17.21
N LEU A 70 -17.00 0.51 17.61
CA LEU A 70 -16.82 1.57 18.60
C LEU A 70 -16.90 1.09 20.06
N GLN A 71 -17.15 -0.20 20.28
CA GLN A 71 -17.25 -0.79 21.61
C GLN A 71 -15.92 -1.45 22.02
N VAL A 72 -15.54 -1.35 23.30
CA VAL A 72 -14.40 -2.10 23.88
C VAL A 72 -14.90 -2.92 25.06
N ARG A 73 -14.79 -4.26 24.98
CA ARG A 73 -15.33 -5.18 25.99
C ARG A 73 -14.22 -5.96 26.70
N THR A 74 -13.23 -6.39 25.93
CA THR A 74 -11.99 -7.01 26.37
C THR A 74 -11.08 -5.95 26.95
N LYS A 75 -10.69 -6.13 28.22
CA LYS A 75 -9.83 -5.17 28.93
C LYS A 75 -8.39 -5.38 28.52
N ALA A 76 -7.77 -4.33 27.98
CA ALA A 76 -6.33 -4.28 27.80
C ALA A 76 -5.61 -4.52 29.14
N LYS A 77 -4.49 -5.24 29.08
CA LYS A 77 -3.62 -5.59 30.22
C LYS A 77 -2.20 -5.11 29.96
N SER A 78 -1.46 -4.85 31.03
CA SER A 78 -0.05 -4.45 30.96
C SER A 78 0.86 -5.53 30.37
N ASP A 79 0.43 -6.79 30.46
CA ASP A 79 1.11 -8.01 30.00
C ASP A 79 0.48 -8.61 28.72
N ASP A 80 -0.40 -7.87 28.03
CA ASP A 80 -0.90 -8.30 26.72
C ASP A 80 0.26 -8.41 25.71
N VAL A 81 0.25 -9.52 24.95
CA VAL A 81 1.15 -9.77 23.82
C VAL A 81 0.83 -8.83 22.66
N GLU A 82 1.85 -8.39 21.92
CA GLU A 82 1.67 -7.46 20.79
C GLU A 82 0.93 -8.11 19.60
N TRP A 83 1.05 -9.44 19.45
CA TRP A 83 0.37 -10.23 18.43
C TRP A 83 -0.24 -11.49 19.04
N GLN A 84 -1.37 -11.93 18.48
CA GLN A 84 -2.06 -13.17 18.80
C GLN A 84 -2.43 -13.86 17.49
N GLU A 85 -2.13 -15.15 17.37
CA GLU A 85 -2.20 -15.88 16.09
C GLU A 85 -3.63 -16.27 15.69
N GLU A 86 -4.40 -16.78 16.65
CA GLU A 86 -5.85 -16.89 16.55
C GLU A 86 -6.46 -15.66 17.26
N PRO A 87 -7.14 -14.72 16.56
CA PRO A 87 -7.81 -13.59 17.22
C PRO A 87 -8.93 -14.07 18.14
N ASP A 88 -9.18 -13.35 19.24
CA ASP A 88 -10.39 -13.60 20.05
C ASP A 88 -11.67 -13.08 19.36
N GLU A 89 -12.82 -13.47 19.90
CA GLU A 89 -14.14 -13.18 19.33
C GLU A 89 -14.47 -11.66 19.24
N GLU A 90 -13.81 -10.79 20.00
CA GLU A 90 -13.98 -9.34 19.84
C GLU A 90 -13.11 -8.81 18.72
N CYS A 91 -11.85 -9.26 18.64
CA CYS A 91 -10.96 -8.94 17.55
C CYS A 91 -11.55 -9.43 16.20
N GLU A 92 -12.06 -10.66 16.14
CA GLU A 92 -12.68 -11.22 14.94
C GLU A 92 -13.95 -10.45 14.55
N ALA A 93 -14.84 -10.15 15.51
CA ALA A 93 -16.03 -9.35 15.26
C ALA A 93 -15.69 -7.98 14.66
N LYS A 94 -14.67 -7.29 15.20
CA LYS A 94 -14.22 -5.99 14.68
C LYS A 94 -13.58 -6.10 13.29
N ILE A 95 -12.85 -7.19 12.99
CA ILE A 95 -12.36 -7.49 11.64
C ILE A 95 -13.54 -7.65 10.67
N TRP A 96 -14.57 -8.44 11.01
CA TRP A 96 -15.77 -8.56 10.18
C TRP A 96 -16.49 -7.25 9.99
N ALA A 97 -16.60 -6.42 11.03
CA ALA A 97 -17.23 -5.11 10.93
C ALA A 97 -16.45 -4.13 10.04
N LEU A 98 -15.11 -4.16 10.02
CA LEU A 98 -14.32 -3.42 9.00
C LEU A 98 -14.55 -3.99 7.59
N LYS A 99 -14.57 -5.33 7.44
CA LYS A 99 -14.82 -6.00 6.16
C LYS A 99 -16.22 -5.67 5.60
N ILE A 100 -17.28 -5.58 6.43
CA ILE A 100 -18.64 -5.15 6.06
C ILE A 100 -18.61 -3.79 5.33
N LEU A 101 -17.97 -2.79 5.93
CA LEU A 101 -17.94 -1.42 5.40
C LEU A 101 -17.21 -1.32 4.06
N ALA A 102 -16.05 -1.97 3.95
CA ALA A 102 -15.26 -1.98 2.72
C ALA A 102 -15.91 -2.84 1.62
N ASN A 103 -16.55 -3.95 1.98
CA ASN A 103 -17.21 -4.82 1.00
C ASN A 103 -18.42 -4.13 0.35
N ARG A 104 -19.23 -3.32 1.07
CA ARG A 104 -20.31 -2.52 0.48
C ARG A 104 -19.82 -1.72 -0.73
N LEU A 105 -18.69 -1.03 -0.55
CA LEU A 105 -18.07 -0.22 -1.61
C LEU A 105 -17.53 -1.10 -2.75
N ARG A 106 -16.86 -2.23 -2.44
CA ARG A 106 -16.39 -3.18 -3.46
C ARG A 106 -17.54 -3.73 -4.31
N SER A 107 -18.69 -4.02 -3.70
CA SER A 107 -19.89 -4.49 -4.39
C SER A 107 -20.42 -3.43 -5.35
N TYR A 108 -20.61 -2.18 -4.87
CA TYR A 108 -21.03 -1.08 -5.75
C TYR A 108 -20.02 -0.79 -6.87
N ALA A 109 -18.71 -0.87 -6.63
CA ALA A 109 -17.68 -0.75 -7.68
C ALA A 109 -17.74 -1.84 -8.77
N MET A 110 -18.47 -2.94 -8.53
CA MET A 110 -18.72 -4.01 -9.49
C MET A 110 -20.14 -3.97 -10.08
N SER A 111 -21.11 -3.33 -9.42
CA SER A 111 -22.54 -3.40 -9.75
C SER A 111 -23.22 -2.07 -10.10
N VAL A 112 -22.55 -0.94 -9.93
CA VAL A 112 -23.09 0.42 -10.15
C VAL A 112 -22.42 1.04 -11.39
N PRO A 113 -23.18 1.66 -12.32
CA PRO A 113 -22.63 2.31 -13.49
C PRO A 113 -21.59 3.40 -13.16
N ASP A 114 -20.63 3.60 -14.07
CA ASP A 114 -19.55 4.59 -13.94
C ASP A 114 -20.06 6.05 -13.85
N SER A 115 -21.34 6.30 -14.20
CA SER A 115 -22.06 7.56 -14.02
C SER A 115 -22.62 7.78 -12.61
N GLU A 116 -22.91 6.71 -11.87
CA GLU A 116 -23.50 6.75 -10.53
C GLU A 116 -22.43 6.64 -9.43
N ILE A 117 -21.22 6.18 -9.77
CA ILE A 117 -20.13 5.96 -8.81
C ILE A 117 -19.73 7.23 -8.01
N GLU A 118 -20.01 8.44 -8.51
CA GLU A 118 -19.67 9.69 -7.80
C GLU A 118 -20.58 9.99 -6.59
N SER A 119 -21.85 9.52 -6.58
CA SER A 119 -22.66 9.57 -5.35
C SER A 119 -22.15 8.55 -4.33
N VAL A 120 -21.84 7.33 -4.78
CA VAL A 120 -21.19 6.29 -3.95
C VAL A 120 -19.87 6.80 -3.35
N VAL A 121 -19.07 7.56 -4.11
CA VAL A 121 -17.83 8.19 -3.64
C VAL A 121 -18.12 9.24 -2.55
N THR A 122 -19.00 10.19 -2.83
CA THR A 122 -19.22 11.36 -1.99
C THR A 122 -20.00 11.05 -0.71
N GLU A 123 -21.01 10.18 -0.79
CA GLU A 123 -21.88 9.83 0.32
C GLU A 123 -21.31 8.68 1.17
N LEU A 124 -20.74 7.64 0.54
CA LEU A 124 -20.42 6.37 1.22
C LEU A 124 -18.92 6.09 1.32
N ALA A 125 -18.14 6.30 0.26
CA ALA A 125 -16.72 5.96 0.27
C ALA A 125 -15.89 6.92 1.13
N LEU A 126 -16.14 8.23 1.05
CA LEU A 126 -15.42 9.24 1.85
C LEU A 126 -15.47 8.96 3.38
N PRO A 127 -16.62 8.65 4.01
CA PRO A 127 -16.65 8.22 5.41
C PRO A 127 -15.81 6.98 5.72
N VAL A 128 -15.85 5.94 4.87
CA VAL A 128 -15.11 4.69 5.08
C VAL A 128 -13.61 4.90 4.92
N PHE A 129 -13.15 5.60 3.89
CA PHE A 129 -11.74 5.98 3.75
C PHE A 129 -11.24 6.80 4.95
N LYS A 130 -12.05 7.74 5.46
CA LYS A 130 -11.72 8.52 6.67
C LYS A 130 -11.69 7.67 7.95
N LEU A 131 -12.44 6.57 8.00
CA LEU A 131 -12.38 5.60 9.10
C LEU A 131 -11.12 4.72 9.00
N LEU A 132 -10.87 4.10 7.84
CA LEU A 132 -9.73 3.18 7.66
C LEU A 132 -8.38 3.88 7.83
N ASN A 133 -8.21 5.09 7.26
CA ASN A 133 -7.02 5.91 7.48
C ASN A 133 -6.85 6.26 8.97
N ARG A 134 -7.94 6.53 9.71
CA ARG A 134 -7.88 6.77 11.16
C ARG A 134 -7.39 5.56 11.95
N VAL A 135 -7.79 4.34 11.58
CA VAL A 135 -7.31 3.10 12.23
C VAL A 135 -5.80 2.95 12.03
N VAL A 136 -5.28 3.25 10.84
CA VAL A 136 -3.83 3.29 10.58
C VAL A 136 -3.14 4.41 11.37
N ASP A 137 -3.69 5.63 11.33
CA ASP A 137 -3.13 6.81 12.02
C ASP A 137 -3.03 6.67 13.53
N LYS A 138 -3.99 5.96 14.13
CA LYS A 138 -4.13 5.77 15.58
C LYS A 138 -3.69 4.38 16.04
N ASP A 139 -2.88 3.70 15.23
CA ASP A 139 -2.24 2.44 15.61
C ASP A 139 -3.28 1.45 16.17
N GLY A 140 -4.32 1.20 15.36
CA GLY A 140 -5.43 0.30 15.66
C GLY A 140 -6.53 0.86 16.57
N GLU A 141 -6.34 2.02 17.21
CA GLU A 141 -7.31 2.54 18.18
C GLU A 141 -8.48 3.30 17.54
N LEU A 142 -9.70 2.95 17.98
CA LEU A 142 -10.97 3.56 17.58
C LEU A 142 -11.77 4.11 18.78
N SER A 143 -11.54 3.59 19.98
CA SER A 143 -12.15 4.05 21.21
C SER A 143 -11.69 5.47 21.56
N LYS A 144 -12.63 6.31 21.98
CA LYS A 144 -12.35 7.63 22.57
C LYS A 144 -12.75 7.72 24.05
N THR A 145 -13.46 6.71 24.55
CA THR A 145 -14.31 6.84 25.75
C THR A 145 -14.50 5.56 26.56
N GLN A 146 -14.30 4.37 25.99
CA GLN A 146 -14.62 3.09 26.67
C GLN A 146 -13.40 2.38 27.28
N GLY A 147 -12.24 3.03 27.28
CA GLY A 147 -10.96 2.43 27.62
C GLY A 147 -10.10 2.18 26.38
N GLU A 148 -8.89 1.66 26.61
CA GLU A 148 -7.92 1.31 25.57
C GLU A 148 -8.22 -0.07 24.97
N THR A 149 -8.16 -0.17 23.65
CA THR A 149 -8.32 -1.43 22.90
C THR A 149 -7.06 -2.31 23.11
N PRO A 150 -7.18 -3.62 23.38
CA PRO A 150 -6.04 -4.51 23.60
C PRO A 150 -5.00 -4.48 22.45
N LYS A 151 -3.72 -4.62 22.80
CA LYS A 151 -2.61 -4.62 21.83
C LYS A 151 -2.78 -5.56 20.62
N PRO A 152 -3.15 -6.86 20.78
CA PRO A 152 -3.25 -7.75 19.63
C PRO A 152 -4.47 -7.41 18.75
N HIS A 153 -5.52 -6.80 19.32
CA HIS A 153 -6.64 -6.25 18.55
C HIS A 153 -6.16 -5.07 17.72
N ARG A 154 -5.46 -4.11 18.34
CA ARG A 154 -4.91 -2.92 17.65
C ARG A 154 -4.00 -3.30 16.49
N ALA A 155 -3.11 -4.28 16.69
CA ALA A 155 -2.26 -4.87 15.66
C ALA A 155 -3.06 -5.47 14.49
N ARG A 156 -4.06 -6.32 14.77
CA ARG A 156 -4.93 -6.89 13.73
C ARG A 156 -5.77 -5.82 13.01
N LEU A 157 -6.23 -4.79 13.71
CA LEU A 157 -7.07 -3.72 13.17
C LEU A 157 -6.30 -2.80 12.21
N ARG A 158 -5.08 -2.36 12.57
CA ARG A 158 -4.26 -1.51 11.67
C ARG A 158 -3.83 -2.26 10.41
N LEU A 159 -3.49 -3.55 10.52
CA LEU A 159 -3.23 -4.42 9.37
C LEU A 159 -4.46 -4.57 8.47
N ASN A 160 -5.62 -4.92 9.03
CA ASN A 160 -6.85 -5.10 8.26
C ASN A 160 -7.29 -3.78 7.60
N ALA A 161 -7.21 -2.64 8.28
CA ALA A 161 -7.55 -1.35 7.70
C ALA A 161 -6.63 -0.99 6.51
N ALA A 162 -5.33 -1.24 6.61
CA ALA A 162 -4.38 -1.05 5.52
C ALA A 162 -4.68 -1.97 4.33
N ILE A 163 -4.92 -3.26 4.56
CA ILE A 163 -5.29 -4.21 3.49
C ILE A 163 -6.63 -3.85 2.84
N LEU A 164 -7.61 -3.36 3.60
CA LEU A 164 -8.88 -2.91 3.04
C LEU A 164 -8.75 -1.63 2.21
N LEU A 165 -7.86 -0.71 2.57
CA LEU A 165 -7.49 0.42 1.69
C LEU A 165 -6.90 -0.07 0.36
N LEU A 166 -6.02 -1.10 0.37
CA LEU A 166 -5.53 -1.73 -0.87
C LEU A 166 -6.69 -2.34 -1.68
N LYS A 167 -7.58 -3.13 -1.04
CA LYS A 167 -8.74 -3.74 -1.72
C LYS A 167 -9.67 -2.70 -2.33
N LEU A 168 -9.84 -1.52 -1.73
CA LEU A 168 -10.66 -0.43 -2.26
C LEU A 168 -9.97 0.30 -3.43
N CYS A 169 -8.66 0.58 -3.34
CA CYS A 169 -7.90 1.12 -4.46
C CYS A 169 -7.85 0.15 -5.65
N SER A 170 -7.89 -1.16 -5.39
CA SER A 170 -8.03 -2.23 -6.40
C SER A 170 -9.46 -2.55 -6.84
N ALA A 171 -10.47 -1.83 -6.33
CA ALA A 171 -11.86 -2.00 -6.73
C ALA A 171 -12.29 -0.99 -7.80
N HIS A 172 -11.92 0.29 -7.66
CA HIS A 172 -12.28 1.30 -8.65
C HIS A 172 -11.34 2.50 -8.71
N LYS A 173 -11.14 3.05 -9.93
CA LYS A 173 -10.31 4.24 -10.20
C LYS A 173 -10.72 5.49 -9.39
N ARG A 174 -12.01 5.63 -9.07
CA ARG A 174 -12.53 6.75 -8.25
C ARG A 174 -12.27 6.55 -6.75
N PHE A 175 -12.26 5.31 -6.26
CA PHE A 175 -11.85 5.02 -4.88
C PHE A 175 -10.34 5.15 -4.72
N ASP A 176 -9.56 4.74 -5.73
CA ASP A 176 -8.12 4.96 -5.77
C ASP A 176 -7.75 6.46 -5.69
N ALA A 177 -8.56 7.33 -6.30
CA ALA A 177 -8.40 8.78 -6.21
C ALA A 177 -8.65 9.37 -4.79
N LEU A 178 -9.36 8.66 -3.91
CA LEU A 178 -9.53 9.04 -2.50
C LEU A 178 -8.27 8.76 -1.65
N MET A 179 -7.32 8.00 -2.18
CA MET A 179 -6.05 7.69 -1.52
C MET A 179 -5.05 8.83 -1.74
N GLU A 180 -5.35 10.00 -1.17
CA GLU A 180 -4.55 11.23 -1.21
C GLU A 180 -3.06 10.98 -0.87
N PRO A 181 -2.10 11.75 -1.43
CA PRO A 181 -0.66 11.52 -1.19
C PRO A 181 -0.25 11.48 0.29
N LYS A 182 -0.85 12.31 1.17
CA LYS A 182 -0.55 12.30 2.62
C LYS A 182 -0.98 10.99 3.28
N ASN A 183 -2.17 10.50 2.94
CA ASN A 183 -2.71 9.23 3.43
C ASN A 183 -1.96 8.03 2.83
N PHE A 184 -1.54 8.11 1.57
CA PHE A 184 -0.69 7.11 0.92
C PHE A 184 0.68 7.01 1.60
N ASN A 185 1.35 8.15 1.83
CA ASN A 185 2.65 8.19 2.51
C ASN A 185 2.56 7.65 3.94
N ARG A 186 1.40 7.76 4.61
CA ARG A 186 1.18 7.18 5.94
C ARG A 186 1.32 5.65 5.98
N LEU A 187 1.08 4.95 4.87
CA LEU A 187 1.19 3.48 4.79
C LEU A 187 2.63 2.95 5.00
N ILE A 188 3.65 3.81 5.01
CA ILE A 188 5.01 3.45 5.45
C ILE A 188 4.97 2.77 6.83
N VAL A 189 4.15 3.26 7.77
CA VAL A 189 4.13 2.74 9.16
C VAL A 189 3.61 1.30 9.25
N ILE A 190 2.90 0.81 8.23
CA ILE A 190 2.46 -0.58 8.12
C ILE A 190 3.50 -1.43 7.39
N ALA A 191 4.17 -0.85 6.37
CA ALA A 191 5.30 -1.48 5.70
C ALA A 191 6.54 -1.67 6.61
N GLN A 192 6.63 -0.88 7.68
CA GLN A 192 7.72 -0.89 8.66
C GLN A 192 7.20 -1.06 10.10
N ASP A 193 6.00 -1.62 10.25
CA ASP A 193 5.40 -1.95 11.54
C ASP A 193 6.37 -2.77 12.40
N PRO A 194 6.49 -2.58 13.74
CA PRO A 194 7.33 -3.42 14.58
C PRO A 194 7.09 -4.93 14.42
N LEU A 195 5.86 -5.35 14.12
CA LEU A 195 5.46 -6.75 14.03
C LEU A 195 5.72 -7.36 12.64
N PRO A 196 6.55 -8.42 12.53
CA PRO A 196 6.86 -9.04 11.24
C PRO A 196 5.63 -9.67 10.56
N GLU A 197 4.61 -10.04 11.32
CA GLU A 197 3.35 -10.60 10.82
C GLU A 197 2.57 -9.55 10.02
N ILE A 198 2.53 -8.31 10.52
CA ILE A 198 1.91 -7.17 9.83
C ILE A 198 2.70 -6.83 8.56
N ARG A 199 4.03 -6.73 8.66
CA ARG A 199 4.89 -6.43 7.49
C ARG A 199 4.78 -7.50 6.40
N SER A 200 4.78 -8.78 6.76
CA SER A 200 4.60 -9.86 5.76
C SER A 200 3.23 -9.76 5.10
N ALA A 201 2.14 -9.78 5.88
CA ALA A 201 0.79 -9.75 5.34
C ALA A 201 0.52 -8.51 4.47
N PHE A 202 1.08 -7.35 4.82
CA PHE A 202 0.95 -6.14 4.02
C PHE A 202 1.74 -6.20 2.70
N VAL A 203 3.01 -6.65 2.71
CA VAL A 203 3.75 -6.81 1.45
C VAL A 203 3.15 -7.93 0.59
N ASP A 204 2.64 -9.01 1.19
CA ASP A 204 1.98 -10.10 0.48
C ASP A 204 0.69 -9.63 -0.21
N ALA A 205 -0.12 -8.80 0.45
CA ALA A 205 -1.28 -8.14 -0.17
C ALA A 205 -0.90 -7.20 -1.32
N ILE A 206 0.13 -6.36 -1.16
CA ILE A 206 0.63 -5.48 -2.23
C ILE A 206 1.12 -6.31 -3.42
N LYS A 207 1.90 -7.37 -3.18
CA LYS A 207 2.41 -8.28 -4.21
C LYS A 207 1.30 -9.02 -4.95
N LYS A 208 0.23 -9.47 -4.25
CA LYS A 208 -0.96 -10.10 -4.87
C LYS A 208 -1.59 -9.13 -5.87
N TYR A 209 -2.03 -7.96 -5.41
CA TYR A 209 -2.84 -7.08 -6.26
C TYR A 209 -2.03 -6.34 -7.35
N LEU A 210 -0.74 -6.05 -7.15
CA LEU A 210 0.15 -5.61 -8.25
C LEU A 210 0.47 -6.76 -9.23
N GLY A 211 0.61 -7.99 -8.74
CA GLY A 211 0.82 -9.17 -9.57
C GLY A 211 -0.37 -9.49 -10.48
N GLN A 212 -1.59 -9.26 -9.98
CA GLN A 212 -2.86 -9.37 -10.71
C GLN A 212 -3.18 -8.15 -11.60
N GLY A 213 -2.33 -7.10 -11.63
CA GLY A 213 -2.61 -5.85 -12.36
C GLY A 213 -3.72 -4.97 -11.77
N ARG A 214 -4.39 -5.39 -10.69
CA ARG A 214 -5.54 -4.72 -10.08
C ARG A 214 -5.18 -3.53 -9.20
N LEU A 215 -3.96 -3.46 -8.66
CA LEU A 215 -3.50 -2.32 -7.86
C LEU A 215 -2.69 -1.35 -8.74
N PRO A 216 -2.91 -0.02 -8.66
CA PRO A 216 -2.15 0.92 -9.47
C PRO A 216 -0.65 0.89 -9.18
N GLN A 217 0.16 1.06 -10.24
CA GLN A 217 1.60 0.91 -10.21
C GLN A 217 2.31 1.78 -9.14
N ARG A 218 1.70 2.89 -8.66
CA ARG A 218 2.30 3.70 -7.58
C ARG A 218 2.56 2.92 -6.30
N PHE A 219 1.84 1.83 -6.03
CA PHE A 219 2.05 0.99 -4.84
C PHE A 219 3.37 0.20 -4.86
N TYR A 220 4.12 0.16 -5.97
CA TYR A 220 5.51 -0.36 -5.98
C TYR A 220 6.42 0.42 -5.01
N THR A 221 6.16 1.71 -4.74
CA THR A 221 6.99 2.52 -3.81
C THR A 221 7.03 1.95 -2.38
N LEU A 222 5.88 1.48 -1.89
CA LEU A 222 5.74 0.89 -0.55
C LEU A 222 6.45 -0.47 -0.42
N VAL A 223 6.88 -1.08 -1.53
CA VAL A 223 7.73 -2.29 -1.51
C VAL A 223 9.22 -1.93 -1.44
N PHE A 224 9.63 -0.75 -1.90
CA PHE A 224 11.03 -0.31 -1.81
C PHE A 224 11.44 0.10 -0.37
N VAL A 225 10.50 0.49 0.50
CA VAL A 225 10.82 0.78 1.92
C VAL A 225 11.16 -0.48 2.75
N TYR A 226 11.00 -1.69 2.19
CA TYR A 226 11.54 -2.94 2.75
C TYR A 226 13.08 -3.03 2.66
N ALA A 227 13.74 -1.96 2.22
CA ALA A 227 15.17 -1.73 2.45
C ALA A 227 15.57 -1.92 3.92
N PHE A 228 14.70 -1.60 4.89
CA PHE A 228 14.97 -1.72 6.32
C PHE A 228 14.38 -2.96 7.01
N GLU A 229 13.69 -3.84 6.28
CA GLU A 229 13.11 -5.07 6.83
C GLU A 229 14.20 -5.94 7.52
N PRO A 230 14.11 -6.17 8.85
CA PRO A 230 15.10 -6.97 9.57
C PRO A 230 14.98 -8.47 9.29
N ASN A 231 13.79 -8.97 8.97
CA ASN A 231 13.56 -10.38 8.67
C ASN A 231 13.94 -10.70 7.22
N ALA A 232 15.06 -11.39 7.05
CA ALA A 232 15.54 -11.88 5.76
C ALA A 232 14.53 -12.78 5.01
N VAL A 233 13.57 -13.40 5.69
CA VAL A 233 12.50 -14.21 5.09
C VAL A 233 11.46 -13.33 4.38
N ILE A 234 11.23 -12.09 4.84
CA ILE A 234 10.30 -11.14 4.20
C ILE A 234 11.06 -10.33 3.12
N LYS A 235 12.25 -9.83 3.46
CA LYS A 235 13.06 -8.94 2.61
C LYS A 235 13.53 -9.57 1.29
N ASN A 236 14.01 -10.81 1.33
CA ASN A 236 14.59 -11.44 0.14
C ASN A 236 13.53 -11.80 -0.91
N PRO A 237 12.36 -12.35 -0.57
CA PRO A 237 11.25 -12.50 -1.52
C PRO A 237 10.75 -11.16 -2.08
N ALA A 238 10.60 -10.11 -1.26
CA ALA A 238 10.20 -8.79 -1.73
C ALA A 238 11.18 -8.23 -2.79
N LEU A 239 12.48 -8.26 -2.51
CA LEU A 239 13.53 -7.85 -3.46
C LEU A 239 13.57 -8.73 -4.72
N THR A 240 13.33 -10.03 -4.59
CA THR A 240 13.33 -10.98 -5.72
C THR A 240 12.11 -10.76 -6.61
N TRP A 241 10.95 -10.49 -6.03
CA TRP A 241 9.72 -10.16 -6.73
C TRP A 241 9.83 -8.82 -7.48
N LEU A 242 10.40 -7.78 -6.85
CA LEU A 242 10.67 -6.49 -7.50
C LEU A 242 11.57 -6.65 -8.74
N LYS A 243 12.65 -7.45 -8.63
CA LYS A 243 13.51 -7.80 -9.78
C LYS A 243 12.74 -8.52 -10.88
N GLY A 244 11.87 -9.46 -10.52
CA GLY A 244 11.01 -10.17 -11.46
C GLY A 244 10.06 -9.23 -12.21
N ARG A 245 9.48 -8.24 -11.52
CA ARG A 245 8.62 -7.20 -12.13
C ARG A 245 9.41 -6.23 -13.01
N ALA A 246 10.56 -5.74 -12.58
CA ALA A 246 11.44 -4.91 -13.41
C ALA A 246 11.89 -5.64 -14.69
N ALA A 247 12.30 -6.90 -14.57
CA ALA A 247 12.65 -7.76 -15.71
C ALA A 247 11.45 -8.23 -16.56
N ALA A 248 10.22 -7.94 -16.15
CA ALA A 248 9.03 -8.12 -16.97
C ALA A 248 8.74 -6.86 -17.79
N PHE A 249 8.63 -5.69 -17.13
CA PHE A 249 8.42 -4.39 -17.78
C PHE A 249 9.52 -4.05 -18.79
N ALA A 250 10.79 -4.37 -18.47
CA ALA A 250 11.91 -4.18 -19.40
C ALA A 250 11.83 -5.04 -20.68
N LYS A 251 10.98 -6.09 -20.74
CA LYS A 251 10.76 -6.89 -21.96
C LYS A 251 9.64 -6.33 -22.84
N THR A 252 8.70 -5.60 -22.25
CA THR A 252 7.64 -4.86 -22.96
C THR A 252 8.07 -3.42 -23.31
N ASN A 253 9.32 -3.05 -22.97
CA ASN A 253 9.88 -1.69 -23.07
C ASN A 253 9.16 -0.64 -22.19
N GLU A 254 8.45 -1.10 -21.16
CA GLU A 254 7.75 -0.26 -20.19
C GLU A 254 8.70 0.30 -19.12
N THR A 255 8.75 1.63 -18.96
CA THR A 255 9.60 2.31 -17.96
C THR A 255 8.91 2.51 -16.60
N VAL A 256 8.10 1.55 -16.17
CA VAL A 256 7.22 1.65 -14.98
C VAL A 256 8.02 1.73 -13.68
N MET A 257 9.10 0.96 -13.56
CA MET A 257 9.88 0.88 -12.32
C MET A 257 10.83 2.08 -12.18
N GLU A 258 11.27 2.62 -13.31
CA GLU A 258 12.09 3.83 -13.46
C GLU A 258 11.27 5.08 -13.11
N THR A 259 10.10 5.25 -13.72
CA THR A 259 9.19 6.38 -13.43
C THR A 259 8.63 6.34 -12.00
N THR A 260 8.55 5.15 -11.39
CA THR A 260 8.25 4.99 -9.96
C THR A 260 9.33 5.60 -9.06
N PHE A 261 10.57 5.82 -9.53
CA PHE A 261 11.64 6.41 -8.72
C PHE A 261 11.31 7.83 -8.23
N ALA A 262 10.70 8.66 -9.07
CA ALA A 262 10.21 9.98 -8.65
C ALA A 262 9.21 9.87 -7.49
N ARG A 263 8.28 8.91 -7.57
CA ARG A 263 7.32 8.64 -6.49
C ARG A 263 8.01 8.11 -5.22
N PHE A 264 9.09 7.35 -5.36
CA PHE A 264 9.86 6.85 -4.23
C PHE A 264 10.66 7.96 -3.53
N ILE A 265 11.28 8.88 -4.26
CA ILE A 265 11.95 10.04 -3.67
C ILE A 265 10.94 10.93 -2.93
N SER A 266 9.78 11.21 -3.52
CA SER A 266 8.68 11.96 -2.85
C SER A 266 8.15 11.22 -1.60
N LEU A 267 8.01 9.89 -1.64
CA LEU A 267 7.66 9.09 -0.47
C LEU A 267 8.70 9.23 0.66
N LEU A 268 9.99 9.21 0.31
CA LEU A 268 11.10 9.36 1.26
C LEU A 268 11.23 10.78 1.82
N ALA A 269 10.91 11.83 1.04
CA ALA A 269 10.89 13.22 1.51
C ALA A 269 9.86 13.46 2.63
N HIS A 270 8.87 12.57 2.75
CA HIS A 270 7.84 12.54 3.78
C HIS A 270 7.98 11.37 4.78
N HIS A 271 9.11 10.65 4.77
CA HIS A 271 9.36 9.54 5.70
C HIS A 271 9.34 10.05 7.16
N PRO A 272 8.74 9.31 8.13
CA PRO A 272 8.72 9.75 9.53
C PRO A 272 10.10 10.05 10.11
N ASP A 273 11.10 9.25 9.75
CA ASP A 273 12.49 9.37 10.21
C ASP A 273 13.37 10.29 9.34
N PHE A 274 12.79 11.02 8.38
CA PHE A 274 13.56 11.99 7.60
C PHE A 274 14.00 13.18 8.47
N SER A 275 15.29 13.51 8.42
CA SER A 275 15.84 14.76 8.93
C SER A 275 17.09 15.11 8.13
N THR A 276 17.56 16.34 8.22
CA THR A 276 18.80 16.82 7.58
C THR A 276 20.08 16.35 8.27
N GLU A 277 19.98 15.59 9.36
CA GLU A 277 21.15 15.10 10.11
C GLU A 277 21.91 14.02 9.35
N ALA A 278 23.23 14.19 9.24
CA ALA A 278 24.12 13.33 8.46
C ALA A 278 24.19 11.85 8.94
N GLU A 279 23.65 11.56 10.12
CA GLU A 279 23.57 10.19 10.67
C GLU A 279 22.28 9.51 10.23
N ASN A 280 21.14 10.19 10.31
CA ASN A 280 19.85 9.69 9.83
C ASN A 280 19.80 9.61 8.28
N LEU A 281 20.45 10.55 7.57
CA LEU A 281 20.53 10.55 6.11
C LEU A 281 21.31 9.34 5.53
N GLN A 282 22.09 8.61 6.33
CA GLN A 282 22.75 7.38 5.87
C GLN A 282 21.75 6.26 5.54
N ASP A 283 20.61 6.22 6.23
CA ASP A 283 19.58 5.21 5.94
C ASP A 283 18.91 5.46 4.58
N PHE A 284 18.89 6.71 4.12
CA PHE A 284 18.44 7.07 2.78
C PHE A 284 19.40 6.60 1.68
N VAL A 285 20.70 6.42 1.97
CA VAL A 285 21.62 5.69 1.07
C VAL A 285 21.19 4.23 0.94
N ASP A 286 20.78 3.56 2.02
CA ASP A 286 20.30 2.16 1.95
C ASP A 286 18.95 2.01 1.23
N TYR A 287 18.02 2.99 1.37
CA TYR A 287 16.80 3.05 0.55
C TYR A 287 17.12 3.13 -0.95
N MET A 288 17.96 4.07 -1.38
CA MET A 288 18.38 4.19 -2.78
C MET A 288 19.11 2.91 -3.26
N MET A 289 19.99 2.36 -2.42
CA MET A 289 20.71 1.12 -2.73
C MET A 289 19.81 -0.10 -2.85
N PHE A 290 18.69 -0.18 -2.12
CA PHE A 290 17.69 -1.25 -2.29
C PHE A 290 16.94 -1.11 -3.61
N TYR A 291 16.52 0.11 -3.96
CA TYR A 291 15.88 0.41 -5.25
C TYR A 291 16.81 0.07 -6.44
N LEU A 292 18.07 0.55 -6.43
CA LEU A 292 19.01 0.28 -7.52
C LEU A 292 19.33 -1.21 -7.65
N LYS A 293 19.49 -1.92 -6.53
CA LYS A 293 19.65 -3.39 -6.53
C LYS A 293 18.43 -4.13 -7.09
N ALA A 294 17.26 -3.50 -7.16
CA ALA A 294 16.02 -4.10 -7.65
C ALA A 294 15.71 -3.77 -9.13
N VAL A 295 16.00 -2.53 -9.55
CA VAL A 295 15.53 -1.96 -10.84
C VAL A 295 16.67 -1.59 -11.80
N ALA A 296 17.86 -1.21 -11.30
CA ALA A 296 18.89 -0.63 -12.15
C ALA A 296 19.59 -1.65 -13.06
N THR A 297 19.79 -1.25 -14.31
CA THR A 297 20.47 -1.99 -15.38
C THR A 297 21.35 -1.04 -16.20
N PRO A 298 22.29 -1.52 -17.03
CA PRO A 298 23.07 -0.66 -17.92
C PRO A 298 22.23 0.19 -18.87
N ALA A 299 21.03 -0.28 -19.23
CA ALA A 299 20.15 0.37 -20.22
C ALA A 299 19.27 1.48 -19.62
N ASN A 300 18.86 1.36 -18.35
CA ASN A 300 17.93 2.30 -17.72
C ASN A 300 18.58 3.29 -16.73
N ILE A 301 19.85 3.10 -16.36
CA ILE A 301 20.51 3.91 -15.33
C ILE A 301 20.55 5.41 -15.66
N ALA A 302 20.65 5.77 -16.94
CA ALA A 302 20.59 7.16 -17.42
C ALA A 302 19.22 7.81 -17.16
N LEU A 303 18.12 7.08 -17.36
CA LEU A 303 16.77 7.56 -17.06
C LEU A 303 16.56 7.71 -15.55
N ILE A 304 17.02 6.74 -14.74
CA ILE A 304 16.92 6.78 -13.28
C ILE A 304 17.71 7.99 -12.73
N TYR A 305 18.92 8.25 -13.26
CA TYR A 305 19.72 9.43 -12.91
C TYR A 305 19.05 10.74 -13.31
N HIS A 306 18.54 10.85 -14.53
CA HIS A 306 17.82 12.03 -14.99
C HIS A 306 16.57 12.32 -14.15
N ILE A 307 15.87 11.28 -13.69
CA ILE A 307 14.76 11.42 -12.74
C ILE A 307 15.25 11.97 -11.40
N ALA A 308 16.39 11.50 -10.87
CA ALA A 308 16.99 12.06 -9.64
C ALA A 308 17.29 13.56 -9.78
N GLN A 309 17.98 13.95 -10.85
CA GLN A 309 18.31 15.36 -11.15
C GLN A 309 17.07 16.25 -11.17
N ARG A 310 15.98 15.79 -11.81
CA ARG A 310 14.74 16.56 -11.95
C ARG A 310 13.95 16.76 -10.67
N MET A 311 14.32 16.14 -9.56
CA MET A 311 13.75 16.45 -8.25
C MET A 311 14.13 17.86 -7.77
N LYS A 312 15.27 18.43 -8.24
CA LYS A 312 15.66 19.84 -8.01
C LYS A 312 15.01 20.83 -8.99
N SER A 313 14.21 20.37 -9.96
CA SER A 313 13.53 21.22 -10.96
C SER A 313 12.03 21.44 -10.68
N VAL A 314 11.57 21.17 -9.45
CA VAL A 314 10.15 21.20 -9.01
C VAL A 314 10.09 21.52 -7.51
N ARG A 315 8.94 21.95 -6.99
CA ARG A 315 8.63 21.93 -5.54
C ARG A 315 7.89 20.66 -5.16
N ASP A 316 7.91 20.30 -3.88
CA ASP A 316 7.02 19.25 -3.36
C ASP A 316 5.55 19.71 -3.45
N GLY A 317 4.70 18.91 -4.10
CA GLY A 317 3.28 19.23 -4.33
C GLY A 317 2.33 18.76 -3.24
N ILE A 318 2.86 18.11 -2.19
CA ILE A 318 2.10 17.56 -1.05
C ILE A 318 2.22 18.51 0.15
N ASP A 319 3.43 19.02 0.39
CA ASP A 319 3.79 19.93 1.47
C ASP A 319 5.03 20.74 1.05
N GLU A 320 4.80 21.97 0.56
CA GLU A 320 5.85 22.82 0.00
C GLU A 320 7.03 23.04 0.96
N SER A 321 6.77 23.01 2.28
CA SER A 321 7.78 23.14 3.33
C SER A 321 8.86 22.04 3.30
N LYS A 322 8.57 20.89 2.67
CA LYS A 322 9.50 19.76 2.52
C LYS A 322 10.25 19.76 1.19
N SER A 323 10.20 20.84 0.41
CA SER A 323 10.94 20.93 -0.86
C SER A 323 12.46 20.77 -0.65
N GLU A 324 13.02 21.24 0.46
CA GLU A 324 14.45 20.99 0.77
C GLU A 324 14.76 19.50 1.05
N ASN A 325 13.81 18.73 1.60
CA ASN A 325 13.96 17.27 1.77
C ASN A 325 14.08 16.59 0.41
N LEU A 326 13.26 17.02 -0.56
CA LEU A 326 13.28 16.54 -1.94
C LEU A 326 14.62 16.85 -2.64
N TYR A 327 15.20 18.02 -2.38
CA TYR A 327 16.50 18.42 -2.94
C TYR A 327 17.67 17.68 -2.27
N CYS A 328 17.64 17.51 -0.95
CA CYS A 328 18.60 16.67 -0.22
C CYS A 328 18.59 15.23 -0.75
N LEU A 329 17.41 14.63 -0.96
CA LEU A 329 17.30 13.28 -1.51
C LEU A 329 17.68 13.19 -3.00
N SER A 330 17.53 14.28 -3.76
CA SER A 330 18.05 14.40 -5.13
C SER A 330 19.57 14.28 -5.17
N ASP A 331 20.26 15.04 -4.33
CA ASP A 331 21.72 15.05 -4.24
C ASP A 331 22.25 13.69 -3.75
N ILE A 332 21.61 13.07 -2.73
CA ILE A 332 21.93 11.69 -2.30
C ILE A 332 21.73 10.70 -3.45
N ALA A 333 20.58 10.75 -4.12
CA ALA A 333 20.27 9.82 -5.21
C ALA A 333 21.28 9.95 -6.37
N GLN A 334 21.63 11.17 -6.77
CA GLN A 334 22.65 11.42 -7.80
C GLN A 334 24.01 10.84 -7.41
N ALA A 335 24.52 11.14 -6.21
CA ALA A 335 25.82 10.64 -5.73
C ALA A 335 25.83 9.10 -5.62
N VAL A 336 24.76 8.51 -5.07
CA VAL A 336 24.61 7.05 -4.94
C VAL A 336 24.53 6.38 -6.31
N ILE A 337 23.79 6.96 -7.28
CA ILE A 337 23.70 6.43 -8.66
C ILE A 337 25.05 6.52 -9.37
N HIS A 338 25.73 7.66 -9.30
CA HIS A 338 27.04 7.85 -9.95
C HIS A 338 28.04 6.80 -9.44
N ARG A 339 28.08 6.58 -8.12
CA ARG A 339 28.94 5.57 -7.52
C ARG A 339 28.49 4.13 -7.81
N TYR A 340 27.19 3.88 -7.90
CA TYR A 340 26.66 2.57 -8.25
C TYR A 340 27.09 2.17 -9.67
N GLN A 341 26.95 3.07 -10.65
CA GLN A 341 27.30 2.75 -12.05
C GLN A 341 28.81 2.57 -12.27
N GLU A 342 29.66 3.36 -11.59
CA GLU A 342 31.12 3.12 -11.53
C GLU A 342 31.46 1.71 -11.06
N LEU A 343 30.92 1.30 -9.91
CA LEU A 343 31.26 0.04 -9.25
C LEU A 343 30.64 -1.19 -9.95
N GLN A 344 29.67 -0.99 -10.84
CA GLN A 344 29.17 -2.03 -11.76
C GLN A 344 29.90 -2.04 -13.12
N GLY A 345 30.76 -1.04 -13.40
CA GLY A 345 31.44 -0.88 -14.68
C GLY A 345 30.50 -0.48 -15.83
N TRP A 346 29.46 0.30 -15.54
CA TRP A 346 28.51 0.81 -16.53
C TRP A 346 28.92 2.22 -16.99
N SER A 347 28.24 2.74 -18.01
CA SER A 347 28.48 4.08 -18.57
C SER A 347 27.22 4.95 -18.45
N LEU A 348 27.32 6.06 -17.71
CA LEU A 348 26.23 7.02 -17.57
C LEU A 348 26.17 7.97 -18.80
N SER A 349 25.42 7.57 -19.82
CA SER A 349 25.11 8.43 -20.98
C SER A 349 24.09 9.52 -20.63
N VAL A 350 24.14 10.66 -21.33
CA VAL A 350 23.09 11.70 -21.24
C VAL A 350 21.75 11.12 -21.72
N TYR A 351 20.69 11.30 -20.93
CA TYR A 351 19.34 10.93 -21.30
C TYR A 351 18.65 12.09 -22.02
N SER A 352 18.16 11.86 -23.24
CA SER A 352 17.57 12.90 -24.12
C SER A 352 16.06 13.10 -23.94
N GLY A 353 15.35 12.14 -23.35
CA GLY A 353 13.90 12.21 -23.14
C GLY A 353 13.51 13.07 -21.94
N LYS A 354 12.27 13.57 -21.93
CA LYS A 354 11.69 14.35 -20.81
C LYS A 354 10.56 13.53 -20.16
N PRO A 355 10.84 12.64 -19.17
CA PRO A 355 9.80 11.79 -18.57
C PRO A 355 8.77 12.66 -17.84
N ARG A 356 7.47 12.35 -17.96
CA ARG A 356 6.43 13.09 -17.23
C ARG A 356 6.54 12.77 -15.75
N LEU A 357 6.68 13.81 -14.92
CA LEU A 357 6.67 13.65 -13.47
C LEU A 357 5.24 13.40 -12.97
N PRO A 358 5.05 12.61 -11.89
CA PRO A 358 3.76 12.40 -11.25
C PRO A 358 3.00 13.70 -10.91
N ALA A 359 1.89 13.94 -11.62
CA ALA A 359 0.93 14.99 -11.25
C ALA A 359 0.44 14.79 -9.80
N GLY A 360 0.24 15.90 -9.08
CA GLY A 360 -0.19 15.88 -7.68
C GLY A 360 0.87 15.52 -6.64
N LEU A 361 2.09 15.12 -7.03
CA LEU A 361 3.23 14.99 -6.12
C LEU A 361 4.25 16.14 -6.26
N PHE A 362 4.24 16.85 -7.37
CA PHE A 362 5.22 17.88 -7.73
C PHE A 362 4.54 19.12 -8.30
N ALA A 363 5.06 20.29 -7.95
CA ALA A 363 4.60 21.60 -8.42
C ALA A 363 5.72 22.34 -9.18
N PRO A 364 5.41 23.26 -10.11
CA PRO A 364 6.43 24.04 -10.80
C PRO A 364 7.16 24.99 -9.83
N LEU A 365 8.42 25.30 -10.14
CA LEU A 365 9.19 26.36 -9.48
C LEU A 365 8.62 27.75 -9.86
N PRO A 366 8.77 28.78 -8.99
CA PRO A 366 8.11 30.06 -9.18
C PRO A 366 8.75 30.92 -10.30
N ASN A 367 10.07 30.84 -10.50
CA ASN A 367 10.81 31.56 -11.54
C ASN A 367 12.17 30.88 -11.82
N HIS A 368 12.90 31.37 -12.82
CA HIS A 368 14.19 30.82 -13.22
C HIS A 368 15.32 31.08 -12.20
N ALA A 369 15.34 32.23 -11.52
CA ALA A 369 16.37 32.56 -10.55
C ALA A 369 16.37 31.59 -9.35
N VAL A 370 15.19 31.27 -8.81
CA VAL A 370 15.01 30.26 -7.76
C VAL A 370 15.39 28.86 -8.27
N ALA A 371 15.15 28.55 -9.56
CA ALA A 371 15.59 27.28 -10.14
C ALA A 371 17.12 27.18 -10.25
N GLN A 372 17.81 28.29 -10.53
CA GLN A 372 19.28 28.33 -10.54
C GLN A 372 19.85 28.21 -9.12
N GLU A 373 19.30 28.96 -8.15
CA GLU A 373 19.69 28.87 -6.73
C GLU A 373 19.58 27.43 -6.19
N ILE A 374 18.46 26.75 -6.47
CA ILE A 374 18.25 25.36 -6.06
C ILE A 374 19.20 24.41 -6.79
N ALA A 375 19.52 24.65 -8.07
CA ALA A 375 20.46 23.81 -8.82
C ALA A 375 21.88 23.89 -8.23
N ASP A 376 22.36 25.10 -7.96
CA ASP A 376 23.73 25.37 -7.49
C ASP A 376 23.93 25.04 -6.00
N LYS A 377 22.87 25.12 -5.18
CA LYS A 377 22.92 24.77 -3.75
C LYS A 377 23.05 23.25 -3.56
N GLN A 378 24.07 22.84 -2.80
CA GLN A 378 24.21 21.49 -2.26
C GLN A 378 23.38 21.36 -0.98
N TYR A 379 22.44 20.41 -0.92
CA TYR A 379 21.52 20.23 0.21
C TYR A 379 21.95 19.14 1.19
N VAL A 380 22.88 18.27 0.79
CA VAL A 380 23.39 17.17 1.64
C VAL A 380 24.59 17.65 2.45
N PRO A 381 24.63 17.38 3.77
CA PRO A 381 25.79 17.71 4.59
C PRO A 381 27.09 17.12 4.05
N GLU A 382 28.16 17.92 4.02
CA GLU A 382 29.48 17.55 3.51
C GLU A 382 30.01 16.24 4.14
N LYS A 383 29.89 16.09 5.47
CA LYS A 383 30.19 14.86 6.23
C LYS A 383 29.55 13.60 5.63
N LEU A 384 28.36 13.69 5.04
CA LEU A 384 27.73 12.54 4.36
C LEU A 384 28.26 12.38 2.94
N MET A 385 28.42 13.46 2.17
CA MET A 385 28.96 13.41 0.80
C MET A 385 30.32 12.71 0.74
N GLU A 386 31.24 13.03 1.66
CA GLU A 386 32.54 12.35 1.80
C GLU A 386 32.41 10.83 2.00
N ASN A 387 31.36 10.39 2.71
CA ASN A 387 31.18 9.00 3.13
C ASN A 387 30.28 8.16 2.18
N ILE A 388 29.49 8.79 1.30
CA ILE A 388 28.62 8.07 0.33
C ILE A 388 29.44 7.09 -0.54
N GLU A 389 30.65 7.47 -0.95
CA GLU A 389 31.51 6.65 -1.80
C GLU A 389 31.87 5.29 -1.18
N ASP A 390 32.07 5.25 0.14
CA ASP A 390 32.40 4.05 0.90
C ASP A 390 31.16 3.32 1.40
N LEU A 391 30.09 4.04 1.77
CA LEU A 391 28.79 3.44 2.09
C LEU A 391 28.30 2.59 0.90
N VAL A 392 28.25 3.14 -0.31
CA VAL A 392 27.82 2.42 -1.52
C VAL A 392 28.74 1.23 -1.81
N ARG A 393 30.06 1.39 -1.65
CA ARG A 393 31.07 0.33 -1.82
C ARG A 393 30.84 -0.83 -0.85
N ASP A 394 30.62 -0.56 0.44
CA ASP A 394 30.37 -1.59 1.45
C ASP A 394 28.97 -2.22 1.31
N ARG A 395 27.96 -1.45 0.87
CA ARG A 395 26.62 -1.99 0.55
C ARG A 395 26.59 -2.81 -0.75
N LEU A 396 27.54 -2.63 -1.67
CA LEU A 396 27.71 -3.50 -2.85
C LEU A 396 28.58 -4.73 -2.55
N ARG A 397 29.53 -4.64 -1.62
CA ARG A 397 30.40 -5.76 -1.24
C ARG A 397 29.58 -6.87 -0.57
N THR A 398 29.09 -7.81 -1.38
CA THR A 398 28.43 -9.03 -0.90
C THR A 398 29.23 -9.64 0.25
N LYS A 399 28.56 -9.96 1.37
CA LYS A 399 29.15 -10.68 2.51
C LYS A 399 29.48 -12.12 2.09
N LYS A 400 30.55 -12.26 1.30
CA LYS A 400 31.21 -13.50 0.94
C LYS A 400 31.48 -14.22 2.26
N ARG A 401 30.78 -15.34 2.49
CA ARG A 401 30.79 -16.06 3.78
C ARG A 401 32.25 -16.19 4.23
N LYS A 402 32.58 -15.61 5.39
CA LYS A 402 33.87 -15.80 6.05
C LYS A 402 33.88 -17.24 6.54
N SER A 403 34.19 -18.18 5.65
CA SER A 403 34.31 -19.59 5.97
C SER A 403 35.40 -19.71 7.02
N GLU A 404 35.00 -20.11 8.23
CA GLU A 404 35.88 -20.25 9.38
C GLU A 404 36.77 -21.49 9.22
N SER A 405 37.66 -21.41 8.24
CA SER A 405 38.70 -22.38 7.94
C SER A 405 39.82 -22.25 8.97
N THR A 406 39.48 -22.48 10.23
CA THR A 406 40.41 -22.69 11.34
C THR A 406 41.13 -24.02 11.09
N ASN A 407 42.12 -23.99 10.20
CA ASN A 407 42.98 -25.12 9.94
C ASN A 407 44.43 -24.69 9.81
N THR A 408 45.23 -25.14 10.77
CA THR A 408 46.64 -24.82 10.94
C THR A 408 47.48 -25.22 9.73
N GLN A 409 48.29 -24.30 9.20
CA GLN A 409 49.30 -24.63 8.18
C GLN A 409 50.44 -25.48 8.78
N ALA A 410 50.23 -26.79 8.84
CA ALA A 410 51.27 -27.75 9.20
C ALA A 410 52.36 -27.82 8.11
N LYS A 411 53.52 -27.22 8.39
CA LYS A 411 54.70 -27.25 7.51
C LYS A 411 55.08 -28.69 7.13
N LYS A 412 55.11 -29.04 5.85
CA LYS A 412 55.79 -30.27 5.38
C LYS A 412 56.62 -30.05 4.10
N ARG A 413 57.90 -29.78 4.36
CA ARG A 413 59.11 -29.87 3.52
C ARG A 413 58.95 -30.27 2.04
N ALA A 414 59.55 -29.47 1.16
CA ALA A 414 59.90 -29.87 -0.20
C ALA A 414 60.92 -31.02 -0.24
N ARG A 415 60.91 -31.76 -1.36
CA ARG A 415 62.05 -32.49 -1.93
C ARG A 415 61.99 -32.34 -3.45
N ALA A 416 63.15 -32.16 -4.08
CA ALA A 416 63.28 -32.01 -5.53
C ALA A 416 63.89 -33.26 -6.17
N SER A 417 63.57 -33.50 -7.43
CA SER A 417 64.34 -34.34 -8.35
C SER A 417 63.95 -34.00 -9.80
N GLU A 418 64.93 -33.64 -10.62
CA GLU A 418 64.76 -33.36 -12.06
C GLU A 418 64.68 -34.67 -12.88
N GLY A 419 64.14 -34.67 -14.11
CA GLY A 419 63.97 -35.94 -14.84
C GLY A 419 63.38 -35.93 -16.26
N LYS A 420 63.94 -35.14 -17.19
CA LYS A 420 63.93 -35.30 -18.66
C LYS A 420 62.85 -36.15 -19.41
N SER A 421 62.21 -35.48 -20.37
CA SER A 421 62.13 -35.85 -21.81
C SER A 421 60.98 -36.68 -22.46
N SER A 422 60.25 -35.97 -23.34
CA SER A 422 59.93 -36.33 -24.74
C SER A 422 58.69 -37.17 -25.15
N LYS A 423 58.03 -36.63 -26.21
CA LYS A 423 57.53 -37.29 -27.44
C LYS A 423 56.23 -38.14 -27.51
N THR A 424 55.24 -37.53 -28.20
CA THR A 424 54.47 -38.05 -29.36
C THR A 424 53.45 -39.23 -29.25
N THR A 425 52.16 -38.83 -29.30
CA THR A 425 51.10 -39.26 -30.27
C THR A 425 50.43 -40.67 -30.27
N THR A 426 49.16 -40.62 -30.74
CA THR A 426 48.41 -41.60 -31.58
C THR A 426 47.55 -42.75 -30.99
N LYS A 427 46.23 -42.45 -30.86
CA LYS A 427 45.07 -43.05 -31.58
C LYS A 427 44.66 -44.55 -31.42
N LYS A 428 43.33 -44.76 -31.54
CA LYS A 428 42.52 -45.98 -31.85
C LYS A 428 42.15 -46.91 -30.67
N ALA A 429 41.02 -47.65 -30.68
CA ALA A 429 39.72 -47.44 -31.37
C ALA A 429 38.64 -48.45 -30.88
N LYS A 430 37.36 -48.03 -30.97
CA LYS A 430 36.11 -48.79 -31.27
C LYS A 430 36.00 -50.30 -30.93
N SER A 431 34.85 -50.67 -30.33
CA SER A 431 33.81 -51.43 -31.06
C SER A 431 32.45 -51.38 -30.34
N VAL A 432 31.36 -51.77 -31.04
CA VAL A 432 29.96 -51.71 -30.55
C VAL A 432 29.15 -52.86 -31.17
N LYS A 433 28.35 -53.58 -30.37
CA LYS A 433 26.94 -54.01 -30.61
C LYS A 433 26.51 -55.19 -29.73
N THR A 434 25.19 -55.28 -29.51
CA THR A 434 24.43 -56.32 -28.78
C THR A 434 23.67 -57.19 -29.83
N PRO A 435 22.55 -57.93 -29.56
CA PRO A 435 21.95 -58.52 -28.33
C PRO A 435 21.48 -60.00 -28.48
N LYS A 436 20.95 -60.67 -27.42
CA LYS A 436 19.67 -61.47 -27.46
C LYS A 436 19.19 -62.15 -26.14
N LYS A 437 17.95 -61.81 -25.74
CA LYS A 437 16.75 -62.65 -25.43
C LYS A 437 16.71 -63.85 -24.41
N ARG A 438 15.71 -63.73 -23.49
CA ARG A 438 14.61 -64.67 -23.07
C ARG A 438 14.80 -65.76 -21.97
N ARG A 439 14.12 -65.56 -20.82
CA ARG A 439 13.00 -66.32 -20.17
C ARG A 439 12.87 -65.85 -18.69
N ALA A 440 11.75 -65.69 -17.97
CA ALA A 440 10.31 -66.01 -18.05
C ALA A 440 9.81 -67.23 -17.21
N SER A 441 9.19 -66.99 -16.03
CA SER A 441 7.96 -67.66 -15.53
C SER A 441 7.48 -67.21 -14.11
N ASN A 442 6.19 -66.86 -14.01
CA ASN A 442 5.18 -66.98 -12.94
C ASN A 442 5.49 -67.10 -11.41
N ALA A 443 4.92 -66.13 -10.66
CA ALA A 443 3.74 -66.27 -9.77
C ALA A 443 3.82 -66.47 -8.22
N THR A 444 2.86 -65.78 -7.56
CA THR A 444 2.14 -66.03 -6.28
C THR A 444 2.81 -65.90 -4.89
N ALA A 445 2.42 -64.80 -4.21
CA ALA A 445 1.78 -64.76 -2.87
C ALA A 445 2.60 -64.70 -1.55
N SER A 446 1.92 -64.14 -0.52
CA SER A 446 2.29 -63.99 0.91
C SER A 446 3.22 -62.83 1.33
N VAL A 447 3.06 -62.42 2.59
CA VAL A 447 3.40 -61.13 3.27
C VAL A 447 3.37 -61.43 4.80
N PRO A 448 4.04 -60.71 5.75
CA PRO A 448 5.00 -59.58 5.69
C PRO A 448 6.37 -59.89 6.39
N ALA A 449 7.26 -58.87 6.49
CA ALA A 449 7.78 -58.32 7.77
C ALA A 449 9.24 -57.80 7.74
N SER A 450 9.50 -56.78 8.57
CA SER A 450 10.80 -56.31 9.11
C SER A 450 12.02 -56.10 8.18
N GLU A 451 12.26 -54.81 7.90
CA GLU A 451 13.55 -54.10 8.11
C GLU A 451 14.74 -54.16 7.12
N VAL A 452 15.15 -52.91 6.76
CA VAL A 452 16.54 -52.40 6.68
C VAL A 452 17.34 -52.43 5.35
N ARG A 453 17.62 -51.18 4.89
CA ARG A 453 18.73 -50.67 4.03
C ARG A 453 18.70 -50.79 2.49
N ARG A 454 18.38 -49.64 1.87
CA ARG A 454 19.19 -48.88 0.87
C ARG A 454 19.78 -49.65 -0.34
N SER A 455 19.36 -49.28 -1.57
CA SER A 455 20.20 -48.47 -2.48
C SER A 455 19.57 -48.15 -3.86
N SER A 456 19.70 -46.88 -4.29
CA SER A 456 19.91 -46.39 -5.67
C SER A 456 18.97 -46.73 -6.86
N ARG A 457 18.40 -45.65 -7.44
CA ARG A 457 17.98 -45.45 -8.86
C ARG A 457 16.70 -46.15 -9.39
N LYS A 458 15.57 -45.42 -9.42
CA LYS A 458 15.04 -44.74 -10.64
C LYS A 458 13.66 -44.07 -10.44
N SER A 459 13.37 -43.13 -11.36
CA SER A 459 12.04 -42.71 -11.86
C SER A 459 11.06 -41.98 -10.93
N GLY A 460 10.15 -41.23 -11.56
CA GLY A 460 8.91 -40.75 -10.96
C GLY A 460 8.94 -39.28 -10.58
N ALA A 461 8.30 -38.44 -11.41
CA ALA A 461 7.88 -37.11 -10.96
C ALA A 461 6.69 -37.26 -10.00
N LYS A 462 6.71 -36.53 -8.89
CA LYS A 462 5.54 -36.00 -8.17
C LYS A 462 6.01 -34.84 -7.29
N SER A 463 5.32 -33.71 -7.39
CA SER A 463 4.35 -33.25 -6.39
C SER A 463 5.01 -32.92 -5.06
N TYR A 464 5.06 -31.61 -4.78
CA TYR A 464 5.17 -31.10 -3.43
C TYR A 464 4.15 -29.97 -3.30
N LEU A 465 2.93 -30.37 -2.95
CA LEU A 465 1.90 -29.47 -2.45
C LEU A 465 2.22 -29.29 -0.97
N GLU A 466 2.93 -28.21 -0.62
CA GLU A 466 3.17 -27.84 0.78
C GLU A 466 2.13 -26.80 1.17
N GLN A 467 1.28 -27.14 2.13
CA GLN A 467 0.23 -26.26 2.61
C GLN A 467 0.84 -25.12 3.42
N SER A 468 0.55 -23.88 3.01
CA SER A 468 0.59 -22.73 3.89
C SER A 468 -0.86 -22.33 4.12
N ASP A 469 -1.34 -22.38 5.35
CA ASP A 469 -2.68 -21.88 5.66
C ASP A 469 -2.73 -20.37 5.41
N SER A 470 -3.57 -20.00 4.45
CA SER A 470 -3.91 -18.62 4.07
C SER A 470 -5.33 -18.70 3.52
N GLU A 471 -6.29 -18.08 4.22
CA GLU A 471 -7.72 -18.24 3.97
C GLU A 471 -8.09 -18.11 2.48
N GLU A 472 -8.78 -19.12 1.94
CA GLU A 472 -9.24 -19.14 0.55
C GLU A 472 -10.41 -18.17 0.33
N GLU A 473 -10.11 -16.86 0.18
CA GLU A 473 -10.99 -15.95 -0.56
C GLU A 473 -11.02 -16.42 -2.02
N ALA A 474 -12.03 -17.24 -2.35
CA ALA A 474 -12.28 -17.75 -3.68
C ALA A 474 -12.69 -16.63 -4.65
N ASP A 475 -11.69 -15.89 -5.14
CA ASP A 475 -11.75 -14.97 -6.29
C ASP A 475 -12.06 -15.78 -7.58
N GLY A 476 -13.25 -16.37 -7.67
CA GLY A 476 -13.73 -17.10 -8.84
C GLY A 476 -14.52 -16.18 -9.77
N PHE A 477 -13.97 -15.89 -10.95
CA PHE A 477 -14.76 -15.55 -12.13
C PHE A 477 -14.06 -16.06 -13.39
N ASP A 478 -14.85 -16.38 -14.41
CA ASP A 478 -14.40 -16.89 -15.70
C ASP A 478 -14.18 -15.70 -16.66
N ASP A 479 -13.08 -15.71 -17.41
CA ASP A 479 -12.68 -14.57 -18.26
C ASP A 479 -12.77 -14.95 -19.74
N ALA A 480 -13.93 -14.66 -20.33
CA ALA A 480 -14.25 -14.96 -21.72
C ALA A 480 -13.89 -13.77 -22.61
N GLU A 481 -12.61 -13.69 -22.99
CA GLU A 481 -12.10 -12.73 -23.97
C GLU A 481 -12.76 -12.95 -25.36
N GLU A 482 -13.76 -12.14 -25.71
CA GLU A 482 -14.28 -12.03 -27.08
C GLU A 482 -13.47 -10.97 -27.86
N ASP A 483 -12.69 -11.44 -28.83
CA ASP A 483 -11.94 -10.64 -29.81
C ASP A 483 -12.91 -10.05 -30.86
N ASP A 484 -13.24 -8.76 -30.73
CA ASP A 484 -13.83 -7.95 -31.80
C ASP A 484 -12.82 -6.92 -32.34
N SER A 485 -11.83 -7.45 -33.06
CA SER A 485 -10.93 -6.67 -33.92
C SER A 485 -11.69 -6.00 -35.07
N ASN A 486 -12.32 -4.85 -34.83
CA ASN A 486 -13.01 -4.08 -35.87
C ASN A 486 -12.24 -2.84 -36.36
N ASN A 487 -12.40 -2.54 -37.65
CA ASN A 487 -11.50 -1.69 -38.44
C ASN A 487 -12.29 -0.67 -39.25
N GLU A 488 -12.11 0.62 -38.96
CA GLU A 488 -12.56 1.71 -39.84
C GLU A 488 -11.37 2.56 -40.29
N GLU A 489 -11.12 2.52 -41.61
CA GLU A 489 -10.22 3.44 -42.31
C GLU A 489 -10.96 4.76 -42.57
N SER A 490 -10.30 5.90 -42.36
CA SER A 490 -10.73 7.17 -42.97
C SER A 490 -9.51 7.99 -43.38
N ASP A 491 -9.08 7.79 -44.62
CA ASP A 491 -7.98 8.53 -45.25
C ASP A 491 -8.48 9.87 -45.83
N ALA A 492 -7.69 10.93 -45.66
CA ALA A 492 -8.00 12.30 -46.13
C ALA A 492 -6.76 13.23 -46.06
N GLU A 493 -5.77 12.93 -46.90
CA GLU A 493 -4.77 13.81 -47.56
C GLU A 493 -4.53 15.26 -47.03
N ASP A 494 -3.26 15.52 -46.74
CA ASP A 494 -2.45 16.71 -47.11
C ASP A 494 -2.95 18.15 -46.88
N GLN A 495 -2.18 18.85 -46.02
CA GLN A 495 -1.54 20.08 -46.48
C GLN A 495 -0.21 20.36 -45.76
N GLU A 496 0.90 20.16 -46.47
CA GLU A 496 2.23 20.65 -46.06
C GLU A 496 2.31 22.18 -46.24
N MET A 497 3.05 22.86 -45.36
CA MET A 497 3.95 23.96 -45.75
C MET A 497 5.07 24.12 -44.71
N ASP A 498 6.30 24.22 -45.21
CA ASP A 498 7.45 24.86 -44.55
C ASP A 498 7.11 26.36 -44.25
N ASP A 499 7.87 27.15 -43.48
CA ASP A 499 9.32 27.26 -43.47
C ASP A 499 9.84 28.09 -42.28
N ALA A 500 11.17 28.16 -42.18
CA ALA A 500 12.00 29.25 -41.69
C ALA A 500 12.11 29.56 -40.18
N GLU A 501 13.38 29.57 -39.77
CA GLU A 501 13.93 30.11 -38.53
C GLU A 501 13.97 31.65 -38.54
N GLU A 502 14.00 32.28 -37.36
CA GLU A 502 14.93 33.36 -36.92
C GLU A 502 14.50 33.76 -35.49
N GLN A 503 15.32 33.58 -34.43
CA GLN A 503 16.55 34.29 -34.03
C GLN A 503 16.33 35.67 -33.37
N GLU A 504 17.29 36.04 -32.52
CA GLU A 504 17.17 37.07 -31.49
C GLU A 504 17.59 38.47 -31.98
N SER A 505 17.02 39.52 -31.37
CA SER A 505 17.76 40.78 -31.20
C SER A 505 17.22 41.60 -30.02
N GLU A 506 18.05 41.80 -28.99
CA GLU A 506 17.92 42.96 -28.10
C GLU A 506 18.49 44.20 -28.82
N GLN A 507 17.84 45.36 -28.69
CA GLN A 507 18.39 46.50 -27.94
C GLN A 507 17.41 47.67 -27.88
N ALA A 508 17.72 48.66 -27.04
CA ALA A 508 16.85 49.76 -26.66
C ALA A 508 17.34 51.12 -27.17
N GLU A 509 16.40 52.04 -27.35
CA GLU A 509 16.48 53.48 -27.02
C GLU A 509 15.03 54.04 -27.08
N ALA A 510 14.67 55.19 -26.53
CA ALA A 510 15.04 55.92 -25.30
C ALA A 510 14.19 57.21 -25.28
N ALA A 511 13.97 57.81 -24.09
CA ALA A 511 13.25 59.08 -23.89
C ALA A 511 11.74 59.08 -24.27
N SER A 512 10.90 59.95 -23.73
CA SER A 512 10.88 60.63 -22.41
C SER A 512 9.53 61.34 -22.25
N ASP A 513 8.93 61.34 -21.07
CA ASP A 513 8.42 62.61 -20.50
C ASP A 513 8.05 62.52 -19.01
N GLU A 514 7.99 63.71 -18.39
CA GLU A 514 7.61 64.00 -17.01
C GLU A 514 6.07 64.04 -16.84
N ALA A 515 5.47 64.11 -15.64
CA ALA A 515 5.77 63.59 -14.30
C ALA A 515 4.58 63.95 -13.40
N GLU A 516 4.36 63.24 -12.29
CA GLU A 516 3.76 63.86 -11.10
C GLU A 516 4.20 63.12 -9.83
N ARG A 517 4.12 63.79 -8.68
CA ARG A 517 4.64 63.30 -7.39
C ARG A 517 3.58 63.43 -6.30
N GLU A 518 3.47 62.41 -5.46
CA GLU A 518 3.21 62.61 -4.02
C GLU A 518 3.83 61.45 -3.22
N ALA A 519 4.20 61.70 -1.96
CA ALA A 519 5.03 60.78 -1.17
C ALA A 519 4.81 60.94 0.34
N VAL A 520 4.88 59.82 1.07
CA VAL A 520 5.10 59.73 2.53
C VAL A 520 5.98 58.51 2.82
N GLU A 521 6.81 58.58 3.85
CA GLU A 521 7.89 57.63 4.20
C GLU A 521 7.43 56.42 5.06
N PRO A 522 8.22 55.33 5.11
CA PRO A 522 8.13 54.30 6.14
C PRO A 522 9.09 54.58 7.33
N GLU A 523 8.73 54.16 8.55
CA GLU A 523 9.62 54.18 9.72
C GLU A 523 10.37 52.84 9.90
N GLU A 524 11.65 52.92 10.32
CA GLU A 524 12.46 51.76 10.76
C GLU A 524 12.41 51.60 12.30
N PRO A 525 12.41 50.36 12.83
CA PRO A 525 12.64 50.10 14.26
C PRO A 525 14.14 49.93 14.59
N GLN A 526 14.58 50.44 15.75
CA GLN A 526 15.93 50.21 16.29
C GLN A 526 15.89 49.41 17.60
N GLU A 527 16.93 48.63 17.86
CA GLU A 527 17.16 47.88 19.11
C GLU A 527 17.85 48.75 20.18
N GLU A 528 17.78 48.39 21.47
CA GLU A 528 19.01 48.13 22.26
C GLU A 528 18.79 47.45 23.65
N VAL A 529 19.65 46.44 23.89
CA VAL A 529 20.22 45.78 25.10
C VAL A 529 19.49 45.56 26.46
N GLU A 530 19.71 44.32 26.95
CA GLU A 530 20.12 43.88 28.31
C GLU A 530 19.09 43.41 29.40
N ALA A 531 19.60 42.55 30.28
CA ALA A 531 18.88 41.78 31.32
C ALA A 531 19.71 41.79 32.65
N PRO A 532 19.21 41.26 33.81
CA PRO A 532 19.17 39.81 34.05
C PRO A 532 18.01 39.31 34.99
N ALA A 533 18.04 38.01 35.33
CA ALA A 533 17.11 37.27 36.21
C ALA A 533 17.61 37.27 37.70
N PRO A 534 17.13 36.45 38.70
CA PRO A 534 16.23 35.27 38.66
C PRO A 534 15.28 35.07 39.90
N GLU A 535 14.82 33.81 40.10
CA GLU A 535 14.34 33.14 41.34
C GLU A 535 12.84 33.02 41.71
N ALA A 536 12.30 31.83 41.36
CA ALA A 536 11.89 30.77 42.31
C ALA A 536 10.50 30.83 43.05
N PRO A 537 9.97 29.66 43.54
CA PRO A 537 8.53 29.47 43.70
C PRO A 537 8.05 29.12 45.13
N GLN A 538 6.72 29.09 45.35
CA GLN A 538 6.12 28.43 46.52
C GLN A 538 4.97 27.47 46.18
N THR A 539 4.91 26.37 46.94
CA THR A 539 3.94 25.28 46.82
C THR A 539 3.20 25.09 48.15
N ARG A 540 1.94 24.62 48.12
CA ARG A 540 1.38 23.49 48.92
C ARG A 540 -0.11 23.63 49.35
N ARG A 541 -0.85 22.52 49.16
CA ARG A 541 -1.86 21.94 50.10
C ARG A 541 -3.13 22.79 50.42
N SER A 542 -4.19 22.27 51.05
CA SER A 542 -4.91 20.96 51.02
C SER A 542 -6.09 21.02 52.01
N GLY A 543 -7.28 20.43 51.77
CA GLY A 543 -8.25 20.25 52.88
C GLY A 543 -9.76 20.11 52.60
N ARG A 544 -10.16 18.93 52.10
CA ARG A 544 -11.46 18.22 52.18
C ARG A 544 -12.51 18.60 53.27
N ALA A 545 -13.80 18.52 52.89
CA ALA A 545 -15.07 18.47 53.69
C ALA A 545 -15.55 19.78 54.37
N GLY A 546 -16.85 20.08 54.57
CA GLY A 546 -18.15 19.43 54.26
C GLY A 546 -19.31 20.15 55.02
N ALA A 547 -20.63 19.84 54.94
CA ALA A 547 -21.47 18.97 54.09
C ALA A 547 -22.99 19.18 54.40
N LYS A 548 -23.91 18.64 53.54
CA LYS A 548 -25.40 18.50 53.68
C LYS A 548 -26.31 19.71 53.32
N GLY A 549 -27.39 19.45 52.54
CA GLY A 549 -28.47 20.42 52.24
C GLY A 549 -29.59 19.93 51.29
N LYS A 550 -30.39 18.91 51.67
CA LYS A 550 -31.46 18.31 50.83
C LYS A 550 -32.69 19.23 50.59
N LYS A 551 -33.27 19.26 49.37
CA LYS A 551 -34.64 18.73 49.04
C LYS A 551 -35.19 19.15 47.66
N ALA A 552 -36.09 18.30 47.12
CA ALA A 552 -37.08 18.51 46.04
C ALA A 552 -38.11 17.35 46.12
N PRO A 553 -39.16 17.22 45.28
CA PRO A 553 -40.08 18.21 44.67
C PRO A 553 -41.47 18.12 45.39
N PRO A 554 -42.68 18.34 44.80
CA PRO A 554 -43.29 17.50 43.73
C PRO A 554 -44.12 18.29 42.67
N ALA A 555 -44.95 17.62 41.84
CA ALA A 555 -45.68 18.17 40.69
C ALA A 555 -47.21 17.94 40.73
N ALA A 556 -47.99 18.69 39.91
CA ALA A 556 -49.38 18.35 39.52
C ALA A 556 -49.92 19.21 38.34
N ALA A 557 -50.91 18.66 37.61
CA ALA A 557 -51.86 19.33 36.68
C ALA A 557 -53.28 18.74 36.97
N PRO A 558 -54.36 18.84 36.14
CA PRO A 558 -54.73 19.73 35.01
C PRO A 558 -56.18 20.32 35.12
N LYS A 559 -56.70 21.04 34.10
CA LYS A 559 -58.14 21.22 33.69
C LYS A 559 -58.25 22.15 32.44
N ARG A 560 -58.99 21.84 31.36
CA ARG A 560 -60.46 21.98 31.04
C ARG A 560 -60.93 23.45 30.81
N SER A 561 -61.87 23.80 29.89
CA SER A 561 -62.81 23.00 29.07
C SER A 561 -63.59 23.73 27.93
N SER A 562 -63.96 22.98 26.86
CA SER A 562 -65.19 23.11 26.03
C SER A 562 -65.29 24.30 25.03
N ARG A 563 -66.16 24.40 23.99
CA ARG A 563 -67.49 23.82 23.53
C ARG A 563 -67.67 24.24 22.01
N ARG A 564 -68.60 23.83 21.09
CA ARG A 564 -69.73 22.85 20.97
C ARG A 564 -70.30 22.79 19.50
N LYS A 565 -70.64 21.59 18.96
CA LYS A 565 -71.75 21.30 17.95
C LYS A 565 -71.67 21.88 16.49
N LYS A 566 -72.36 21.35 15.43
CA LYS A 566 -73.08 20.07 15.13
C LYS A 566 -73.42 19.93 13.61
N ASN A 567 -73.71 18.70 13.15
CA ASN A 567 -74.42 18.27 11.90
C ASN A 567 -73.71 18.53 10.53
N GLY A 568 -73.81 17.67 9.51
CA GLY A 568 -74.27 16.25 9.45
C GLY A 568 -75.05 15.86 8.17
N VAL A 569 -75.15 14.54 7.88
CA VAL A 569 -76.03 13.86 6.88
C VAL A 569 -75.63 14.05 5.39
N ALA A 570 -75.89 13.13 4.44
CA ALA A 570 -75.61 11.69 4.28
C ALA A 570 -76.25 11.17 2.95
N SER A 571 -75.50 10.44 2.13
CA SER A 571 -75.93 9.55 1.01
C SER A 571 -74.66 8.98 0.34
N ASP A 572 -74.41 7.70 0.04
CA ASP A 572 -75.23 6.49 -0.26
C ASP A 572 -75.36 6.20 -1.78
N SER A 573 -75.55 4.93 -2.16
CA SER A 573 -75.13 4.23 -3.41
C SER A 573 -73.59 4.09 -3.56
N GLU A 574 -72.95 2.94 -3.75
CA GLU A 574 -73.25 1.59 -4.34
C GLU A 574 -73.07 1.44 -5.86
N LEU A 575 -72.51 0.27 -6.25
CA LEU A 575 -72.41 -0.32 -7.60
C LEU A 575 -71.43 0.39 -8.58
N SER A 576 -70.73 -0.29 -9.50
CA SER A 576 -70.48 -1.75 -9.70
C SER A 576 -69.36 -1.96 -10.74
N ASP A 577 -68.69 -3.12 -10.66
CA ASP A 577 -68.06 -3.91 -11.74
C ASP A 577 -67.09 -3.29 -12.78
N ALA A 578 -66.01 -4.04 -13.03
CA ALA A 578 -65.22 -4.02 -14.27
C ALA A 578 -65.83 -5.01 -15.28
N PRO A 579 -65.48 -5.05 -16.60
CA PRO A 579 -64.11 -5.33 -17.05
C PRO A 579 -63.68 -4.78 -18.44
N SER A 580 -62.50 -5.24 -18.87
CA SER A 580 -62.09 -5.61 -20.25
C SER A 580 -61.75 -4.56 -21.33
N ASP A 581 -60.55 -4.78 -21.89
CA ASP A 581 -60.13 -4.77 -23.31
C ASP A 581 -59.75 -3.48 -24.07
N MET A 582 -58.53 -3.56 -24.64
CA MET A 582 -57.96 -2.88 -25.83
C MET A 582 -57.87 -1.34 -25.81
N GLU A 583 -56.78 -0.71 -26.28
CA GLU A 583 -55.74 -1.15 -27.23
C GLU A 583 -54.34 -1.34 -26.62
#